data_AF-A0A0J5QLW6-F1
#
_entry.id   AF-A0A0J5QLW6-F1
#
_cell.length_a   1.000
_cell.length_b   1.000
_cell.length_c   1.000
_cell.angle_alpha   90.00
_cell.angle_beta   90.00
_cell.angle_gamma   90.00
#
_symmetry.space_group_name_H-M   'P 1'
#
loop_
_entity.id
_entity.type
_entity.pdbx_description
1 polymer ?
#
loop_
_entity_poly.entity_id
_entity_poly.type
_entity_poly.pdbx_seq_one_letter_code
_entity_poly.pdbx_strand_id
1 'polypeptide(L)'
;MKHRSRPEEQDDLLRLRLVDMIDMRHELVKLADLIDWEFFEREWAGFFPSATGRPATPPRLVAGLMYLQHAYRLSDEAVIARWVDSPYVQHFTGETFFQHQPPILLPRSAAGVIASAKRARSGC
;
A
#
# COMPACT_ATOMS: atom_id res chain seq x y z
N MET A 1 17.81 35.00 1.77
CA MET A 1 18.33 33.76 1.15
C MET A 1 17.15 32.99 0.57
N LYS A 2 17.09 32.82 -0.75
CA LYS A 2 16.00 32.09 -1.42
C LYS A 2 16.24 30.60 -1.19
N HIS A 3 15.41 29.96 -0.36
CA HIS A 3 15.52 28.52 -0.13
C HIS A 3 15.16 27.82 -1.44
N ARG A 4 16.16 27.28 -2.13
CA ARG A 4 15.94 26.41 -3.30
C ARG A 4 15.29 25.14 -2.74
N SER A 5 14.02 24.90 -3.09
CA SER A 5 13.36 23.64 -2.78
C SER A 5 14.20 22.50 -3.38
N ARG A 6 14.54 21.52 -2.55
CA ARG A 6 15.32 20.35 -2.98
C ARG A 6 14.50 19.60 -4.04
N PRO A 7 15.09 19.26 -5.20
CA PRO A 7 14.38 18.48 -6.23
C PRO A 7 14.03 17.09 -5.69
N GLU A 8 12.80 16.63 -5.96
CA GLU A 8 12.24 15.35 -5.46
C GLU A 8 13.12 14.12 -5.81
N GLU A 9 13.87 14.18 -6.91
CA GLU A 9 14.79 13.12 -7.34
C GLU A 9 15.91 12.82 -6.31
N GLN A 10 16.34 13.81 -5.52
CA GLN A 10 17.33 13.58 -4.45
C GLN A 10 16.72 12.88 -3.24
N ASP A 11 15.40 13.00 -3.04
CA ASP A 11 14.71 12.33 -1.95
C ASP A 11 14.56 10.84 -2.24
N ASP A 12 14.25 10.44 -3.48
CA ASP A 12 14.10 9.03 -3.86
C ASP A 12 15.42 8.24 -3.78
N LEU A 13 16.58 8.88 -3.99
CA LEU A 13 17.92 8.25 -3.84
C LEU A 13 18.22 7.75 -2.41
N LEU A 14 17.55 8.33 -1.40
CA LEU A 14 17.74 7.98 0.00
C LEU A 14 16.56 7.18 0.58
N ARG A 15 15.53 6.89 -0.23
CA ARG A 15 14.39 6.10 0.23
C ARG A 15 14.77 4.64 0.30
N LEU A 16 14.75 4.11 1.52
CA LEU A 16 14.88 2.67 1.77
C LEU A 16 13.76 1.92 1.04
N ARG A 17 14.13 0.91 0.25
CA ARG A 17 13.15 0.03 -0.39
C ARG A 17 12.57 -0.91 0.65
N LEU A 18 11.33 -1.35 0.44
CA LEU A 18 10.68 -2.28 1.37
C LEU A 18 11.48 -3.58 1.55
N VAL A 19 12.07 -4.09 0.47
CA VAL A 19 12.91 -5.30 0.49
C VAL A 19 14.14 -5.18 1.39
N ASP A 20 14.62 -3.95 1.63
CA ASP A 20 15.76 -3.68 2.51
C ASP A 20 15.32 -3.48 3.97
N MET A 21 14.02 -3.34 4.22
CA MET A 21 13.42 -3.05 5.53
C MET A 21 12.71 -4.25 6.17
N ILE A 22 12.30 -5.23 5.37
CA ILE A 22 11.45 -6.36 5.81
C ILE A 22 12.25 -7.67 5.84
N ASP A 23 11.84 -8.61 6.69
CA ASP A 23 12.36 -9.97 6.65
C ASP A 23 11.76 -10.73 5.45
N MET A 24 12.61 -11.08 4.48
CA MET A 24 12.23 -11.85 3.29
C MET A 24 11.71 -13.26 3.62
N ARG A 25 11.92 -13.75 4.84
CA ARG A 25 11.41 -15.05 5.30
C ARG A 25 9.96 -15.00 5.78
N HIS A 26 9.39 -13.80 5.92
CA HIS A 26 8.03 -13.57 6.39
C HIS A 26 7.00 -14.21 5.44
N GLU A 27 5.92 -14.75 6.00
CA GLU A 27 4.91 -15.53 5.27
C GLU A 27 4.28 -14.74 4.12
N LEU A 28 3.91 -13.47 4.35
CA LEU A 28 3.37 -12.61 3.30
C LEU A 28 4.36 -12.33 2.17
N VAL A 29 5.67 -12.29 2.44
CA VAL A 29 6.68 -12.07 1.39
C VAL A 29 6.79 -13.32 0.52
N LYS A 30 6.90 -14.49 1.16
CA LYS A 30 6.89 -15.78 0.44
C LYS A 30 5.60 -15.98 -0.35
N LEU A 31 4.46 -15.61 0.21
CA LEU A 31 3.19 -15.69 -0.48
C LEU A 31 3.16 -14.75 -1.70
N ALA A 32 3.70 -13.54 -1.58
CA ALA A 32 3.83 -12.64 -2.71
C ALA A 32 4.64 -13.27 -3.85
N ASP A 33 5.73 -13.98 -3.54
CA ASP A 33 6.58 -14.62 -4.56
C ASP A 33 5.91 -15.84 -5.23
N LEU A 34 4.92 -16.45 -4.56
CA LEU A 34 4.19 -17.61 -5.08
C LEU A 34 3.00 -17.25 -5.97
N ILE A 35 2.51 -16.01 -5.90
CA ILE A 35 1.34 -15.56 -6.67
C ILE A 35 1.80 -15.08 -8.05
N ASP A 36 1.16 -15.60 -9.10
CA ASP A 36 1.30 -15.07 -10.46
C ASP A 36 0.58 -13.73 -10.58
N TRP A 37 1.27 -12.64 -10.22
CA TRP A 37 0.72 -11.29 -10.31
C TRP A 37 0.51 -10.82 -11.75
N GLU A 38 1.28 -11.33 -12.72
CA GLU A 38 1.12 -10.96 -14.14
C GLU A 38 -0.22 -11.43 -14.70
N PHE A 39 -0.73 -12.58 -14.21
CA PHE A 39 -2.08 -13.02 -14.50
C PHE A 39 -3.12 -11.96 -14.08
N PHE A 40 -3.04 -11.44 -12.85
CA PHE A 40 -3.96 -10.40 -12.37
C PHE A 40 -3.83 -9.11 -13.19
N GLU A 41 -2.60 -8.69 -13.47
CA GLU A 41 -2.36 -7.49 -14.29
C GLU A 41 -3.00 -7.62 -15.68
N ARG A 42 -2.88 -8.79 -16.33
CA ARG A 42 -3.46 -9.02 -17.65
C ARG A 42 -4.99 -9.14 -17.60
N GLU A 43 -5.52 -9.98 -16.73
CA GLU A 43 -6.96 -10.26 -16.69
C GLU A 43 -7.76 -9.08 -16.15
N TRP A 44 -7.16 -8.26 -15.29
CA TRP A 44 -7.86 -7.14 -14.65
C TRP A 44 -7.53 -5.77 -15.25
N ALA A 45 -6.63 -5.68 -16.23
CA ALA A 45 -6.31 -4.44 -16.94
C ALA A 45 -7.56 -3.68 -17.43
N GLY A 46 -8.60 -4.40 -17.87
CA GLY A 46 -9.85 -3.82 -18.37
C GLY A 46 -10.77 -3.23 -17.30
N PHE A 47 -10.61 -3.59 -16.02
CA PHE A 47 -11.48 -3.12 -14.94
C PHE A 47 -11.05 -1.77 -14.35
N PHE A 48 -9.79 -1.36 -14.58
CA PHE A 48 -9.24 -0.11 -14.05
C PHE A 48 -8.82 0.84 -15.18
N PRO A 49 -9.74 1.30 -16.04
CA PRO A 49 -9.38 2.19 -17.14
C PRO A 49 -8.86 3.55 -16.64
N SER A 50 -7.66 3.92 -17.06
CA SER A 50 -7.00 5.21 -16.78
C SER A 50 -7.55 6.36 -17.65
N ALA A 51 -8.87 6.50 -17.76
CA ALA A 51 -9.49 7.42 -18.73
C ALA A 51 -9.38 8.92 -18.35
N THR A 52 -9.08 9.27 -17.10
CA THR A 52 -9.05 10.68 -16.65
C THR A 52 -8.04 10.91 -15.52
N GLY A 53 -6.80 11.28 -15.89
CA GLY A 53 -5.84 12.02 -15.04
C GLY A 53 -5.31 11.37 -13.77
N ARG A 54 -5.93 10.31 -13.25
CA ARG A 54 -5.48 9.54 -12.09
C ARG A 54 -4.90 8.22 -12.59
N PRO A 55 -3.70 7.81 -12.13
CA PRO A 55 -3.16 6.49 -12.45
C PRO A 55 -4.18 5.41 -12.10
N ALA A 56 -4.36 4.45 -13.00
CA ALA A 56 -5.16 3.27 -12.72
C ALA A 56 -4.66 2.62 -11.42
N THR A 57 -5.59 2.23 -10.54
CA THR A 57 -5.24 1.46 -9.34
C THR A 57 -4.61 0.14 -9.80
N PRO A 58 -3.40 -0.21 -9.34
CA PRO A 58 -2.76 -1.46 -9.75
C PRO A 58 -3.64 -2.67 -9.39
N PRO A 59 -3.94 -3.57 -10.34
CA PRO A 59 -4.62 -4.83 -10.08
C PRO A 59 -4.05 -5.61 -8.89
N ARG A 60 -2.72 -5.68 -8.76
CA ARG A 60 -2.06 -6.30 -7.61
C ARG A 60 -2.47 -5.69 -6.26
N LEU A 61 -2.61 -4.38 -6.18
CA LEU A 61 -3.03 -3.70 -4.95
C LEU A 61 -4.44 -4.13 -4.56
N VAL A 62 -5.37 -4.13 -5.52
CA VAL A 62 -6.77 -4.51 -5.26
C VAL A 62 -6.87 -5.98 -4.87
N ALA A 63 -6.24 -6.87 -5.64
CA ALA A 63 -6.22 -8.31 -5.36
C ALA A 63 -5.62 -8.61 -3.98
N GLY A 64 -4.50 -7.96 -3.65
CA GLY A 64 -3.84 -8.12 -2.36
C GLY A 64 -4.67 -7.63 -1.18
N LEU A 65 -5.34 -6.47 -1.30
CA LEU A 65 -6.24 -5.96 -0.27
C LEU A 65 -7.45 -6.88 -0.06
N MET A 66 -8.07 -7.36 -1.14
CA MET A 66 -9.19 -8.32 -1.06
C MET A 66 -8.75 -9.62 -0.39
N TYR A 67 -7.57 -10.16 -0.76
CA TYR A 67 -7.01 -11.34 -0.12
C TYR A 67 -6.86 -11.15 1.39
N LEU A 68 -6.22 -10.05 1.82
CA LEU A 68 -5.99 -9.76 3.23
C LEU A 68 -7.30 -9.55 4.00
N GLN A 69 -8.28 -8.90 3.37
CA GLN A 69 -9.59 -8.70 3.96
C GLN A 69 -10.26 -10.04 4.29
N HIS A 70 -10.28 -10.97 3.34
CA HIS A 70 -10.87 -12.29 3.53
C HIS A 70 -10.05 -13.19 4.46
N ALA A 71 -8.72 -13.24 4.29
CA ALA A 71 -7.84 -14.09 5.07
C ALA A 71 -7.85 -13.73 6.57
N TYR A 72 -7.92 -12.45 6.90
CA TYR A 72 -7.91 -11.95 8.28
C TYR A 72 -9.29 -11.48 8.78
N ARG A 73 -10.37 -11.66 8.01
CA ARG A 73 -11.75 -11.22 8.32
C ARG A 73 -11.81 -9.74 8.72
N LEU A 74 -11.16 -8.87 7.96
CA LEU A 74 -11.10 -7.43 8.22
C LEU A 74 -12.27 -6.69 7.55
N SER A 75 -12.65 -5.53 8.08
CA SER A 75 -13.47 -4.56 7.32
C SER A 75 -12.61 -3.81 6.30
N ASP A 76 -13.24 -3.07 5.39
CA ASP A 76 -12.56 -2.19 4.44
C ASP A 76 -11.64 -1.18 5.16
N GLU A 77 -12.11 -0.56 6.24
CA GLU A 77 -11.31 0.40 7.00
C GLU A 77 -10.15 -0.29 7.73
N ALA A 78 -10.39 -1.49 8.27
CA ALA A 78 -9.39 -2.22 9.01
C ALA A 78 -8.25 -2.74 8.11
N VAL A 79 -8.55 -3.16 6.87
CA VAL A 79 -7.51 -3.58 5.93
C VAL A 79 -6.68 -2.39 5.47
N ILE A 80 -7.29 -1.22 5.22
CA ILE A 80 -6.53 -0.02 4.87
C ILE A 80 -5.68 0.49 6.05
N ALA A 81 -6.21 0.47 7.27
CA ALA A 81 -5.43 0.80 8.46
C ALA A 81 -4.21 -0.13 8.61
N ARG A 82 -4.41 -1.44 8.41
CA ARG A 82 -3.33 -2.42 8.45
C ARG A 82 -2.29 -2.20 7.34
N TRP A 83 -2.74 -1.80 6.16
CA TRP A 83 -1.87 -1.47 5.02
C TRP A 83 -0.97 -0.26 5.33
N VAL A 84 -1.52 0.80 5.93
CA VAL A 84 -0.75 2.01 6.28
C VAL A 84 0.31 1.73 7.35
N ASP A 85 0.07 0.76 8.23
CA ASP A 85 0.94 0.50 9.38
C ASP A 85 1.94 -0.66 9.15
N SER A 86 1.81 -1.45 8.08
CA SER A 86 2.62 -2.66 7.89
C SER A 86 3.41 -2.65 6.56
N PRO A 87 4.76 -2.62 6.61
CA PRO A 87 5.59 -2.68 5.40
C PRO A 87 5.47 -4.03 4.66
N TYR A 88 5.16 -5.11 5.38
CA TYR A 88 4.89 -6.43 4.80
C TYR A 88 3.62 -6.44 3.95
N VAL A 89 2.56 -5.77 4.43
CA VAL A 89 1.31 -5.66 3.67
C VAL A 89 1.52 -4.82 2.41
N GLN A 90 2.25 -3.72 2.51
CA GLN A 90 2.57 -2.87 1.36
C GLN A 90 3.40 -3.62 0.31
N HIS A 91 4.42 -4.36 0.75
CA HIS A 91 5.23 -5.20 -0.13
C HIS A 91 4.38 -6.29 -0.81
N PHE A 92 3.51 -6.97 -0.05
CA PHE A 92 2.59 -7.97 -0.60
C PHE A 92 1.72 -7.37 -1.72
N THR A 93 1.19 -6.16 -1.52
CA THR A 93 0.38 -5.42 -2.50
C THR A 93 1.16 -4.74 -3.63
N GLY A 94 2.49 -4.88 -3.68
CA GLY A 94 3.32 -4.42 -4.80
C GLY A 94 3.98 -3.05 -4.66
N GLU A 95 3.94 -2.44 -3.47
CA GLU A 95 4.71 -1.22 -3.23
C GLU A 95 6.21 -1.52 -3.23
N THR A 96 6.99 -0.55 -3.72
CA THR A 96 8.47 -0.62 -3.67
C THR A 96 9.03 0.14 -2.47
N PHE A 97 8.35 1.20 -2.05
CA PHE A 97 8.75 2.08 -0.95
C PHE A 97 7.63 2.14 0.08
N PHE A 98 7.99 2.38 1.35
CA PHE A 98 6.99 2.51 2.39
C PHE A 98 6.16 3.80 2.19
N GLN A 99 4.83 3.64 2.24
CA GLN A 99 3.84 4.70 2.11
C GLN A 99 3.15 4.94 3.46
N HIS A 100 3.13 6.18 3.91
CA HIS A 100 2.44 6.56 5.15
C HIS A 100 0.97 6.96 4.92
N GLN A 101 0.57 7.13 3.67
CA GLN A 101 -0.77 7.54 3.28
C GLN A 101 -1.52 6.37 2.64
N PRO A 102 -2.85 6.27 2.83
CA PRO A 102 -3.63 5.18 2.25
C PRO A 102 -3.58 5.20 0.71
N PRO A 103 -3.63 4.03 0.06
CA PRO A 103 -3.37 3.90 -1.39
C PRO A 103 -4.57 4.37 -2.24
N ILE A 104 -5.76 4.41 -1.65
CA ILE A 104 -6.98 4.95 -2.24
C ILE A 104 -7.47 6.12 -1.40
N LEU A 105 -7.92 7.21 -2.05
CA LEU A 105 -8.66 8.29 -1.40
C LEU A 105 -9.93 7.70 -0.78
N LEU A 106 -9.84 7.35 0.51
CA LEU A 106 -11.00 7.05 1.32
C LEU A 106 -11.88 8.30 1.40
N PRO A 107 -13.22 8.17 1.38
CA PRO A 107 -14.10 9.29 1.70
C PRO A 107 -13.66 9.89 3.04
N ARG A 108 -13.69 11.23 3.15
CA ARG A 108 -13.14 12.00 4.29
C ARG A 108 -13.57 11.49 5.67
N SER A 109 -14.71 10.81 5.78
CA SER A 109 -15.19 10.17 7.01
C SER A 109 -14.29 9.02 7.51
N ALA A 110 -13.74 8.19 6.61
CA ALA A 110 -12.90 7.05 6.98
C ALA A 110 -11.46 7.44 7.33
N ALA A 111 -10.96 8.56 6.81
CA ALA A 111 -9.65 9.12 7.18
C ALA A 111 -9.58 9.47 8.69
N GLY A 112 -10.68 9.96 9.27
CA GLY A 112 -10.78 10.23 10.71
C GLY A 112 -10.71 8.97 11.58
N VAL A 113 -11.27 7.86 11.09
CA VAL A 113 -11.25 6.57 11.80
C VAL A 113 -9.84 5.99 11.84
N ILE A 114 -9.10 6.04 10.73
CA ILE A 114 -7.70 5.57 10.68
C ILE A 114 -6.79 6.43 11.57
N ALA A 115 -6.95 7.75 11.53
CA ALA A 115 -6.18 8.65 12.39
C ALA A 115 -6.46 8.41 13.89
N SER A 116 -7.71 8.09 14.26
CA SER A 116 -8.09 7.71 15.62
C SER A 116 -7.57 6.32 16.00
N ALA A 117 -7.63 5.34 15.10
CA ALA A 117 -7.08 4.00 15.33
C ALA A 117 -5.55 4.01 15.51
N LYS A 118 -4.84 4.89 14.78
CA LYS A 118 -3.40 5.10 14.94
C LYS A 118 -3.08 5.73 16.30
N ARG A 119 -3.80 6.79 16.69
CA ARG A 119 -3.67 7.41 18.03
C ARG A 119 -3.94 6.41 19.17
N ALA A 120 -4.92 5.53 19.02
CA ALA A 120 -5.24 4.52 20.04
C ALA A 120 -4.14 3.45 20.23
N ARG A 121 -3.31 3.20 19.22
CA ARG A 121 -2.19 2.23 19.32
C ARG A 121 -0.86 2.87 19.69
N SER A 122 -0.68 4.16 19.45
CA SER A 122 0.52 4.92 19.81
C SER A 122 0.53 5.45 21.26
N GLY A 123 -0.57 5.25 21.99
CA GLY A 123 -0.77 5.74 23.37
C GLY A 123 -0.65 4.69 24.47
N CYS A 124 0.01 3.55 24.20
CA CYS A 124 0.41 2.57 25.21
C CYS A 124 1.94 2.51 25.28
#